data_AF-A0A2W6UZH0-F1
#
_entry.id   AF-A0A2W6UZH0-F1
#
_cell.length_a   1.000
_cell.length_b   1.000
_cell.length_c   1.000
_cell.angle_alpha   90.00
_cell.angle_beta   90.00
_cell.angle_gamma   90.00
#
_symmetry.space_group_name_H-M   'P 1'
#
loop_
_entity.id
_entity.type
_entity.pdbx_description
1 polymer ?
#
loop_
_entity_poly.entity_id
_entity_poly.type
_entity_poly.pdbx_seq_one_letter_code
_entity_poly.pdbx_strand_id
1 'polypeptide(L)'
;MSEGETPRPRPQFGEYASPEEQRARIQQPDATWALETGQSLDDPATPPAPPTSAPAPVQTPAATASPRPRRVDRIATFALLGYGLFTVLTSIPSLADYSGYVDTLLGVMGVEAEYSVPAGAQIWGVAAALVLGLGWIATAALSWTNLRRGRLTWWIPLTAGVVFNLIAGGLMLVPIMSDPALWNALMAGVTG
;
A
#
# COMPACT_ATOMS: atom_id res chain seq x y z
N MET A 1 4.15 22.97 86.36
CA MET A 1 5.17 22.91 85.29
C MET A 1 4.46 22.30 84.10
N SER A 2 3.82 23.15 83.28
CA SER A 2 2.91 22.71 82.21
C SER A 2 3.68 22.39 80.93
N GLU A 3 3.40 21.22 80.38
CA GLU A 3 4.07 20.62 79.22
C GLU A 3 3.77 21.39 77.93
N GLY A 4 4.79 21.49 77.07
CA GLY A 4 4.74 22.20 75.80
C GLY A 4 3.91 21.48 74.74
N GLU A 5 3.11 22.26 74.03
CA GLU A 5 2.21 21.82 72.96
C GLU A 5 3.01 21.29 71.74
N THR A 6 2.77 20.04 71.34
CA THR A 6 3.44 19.41 70.20
C THR A 6 2.92 20.01 68.87
N PRO A 7 3.79 20.49 67.96
CA PRO A 7 3.33 21.08 66.70
C PRO A 7 2.71 20.03 65.77
N ARG A 8 1.58 20.35 65.14
CA ARG A 8 0.90 19.47 64.17
C ARG A 8 1.78 19.17 62.95
N PRO A 9 1.81 17.93 62.43
CA PRO A 9 2.57 17.57 61.23
C PRO A 9 2.08 18.34 60.00
N ARG A 10 3.02 18.83 59.20
CA ARG A 10 2.73 19.58 57.96
C ARG A 10 2.22 18.61 56.88
N PRO A 11 1.24 19.00 56.04
CA PRO A 11 0.74 18.16 54.96
C PRO A 11 1.87 17.81 53.99
N GLN A 12 2.02 16.51 53.70
CA GLN A 12 3.10 15.93 52.89
C GLN A 12 2.82 15.96 51.39
N PHE A 13 1.72 16.58 50.96
CA PHE A 13 1.32 16.66 49.56
C PHE A 13 1.34 18.12 49.12
N GLY A 14 2.30 18.43 48.23
CA GLY A 14 2.61 19.78 47.78
C GLY A 14 3.92 19.90 46.98
N GLU A 15 4.71 18.82 46.85
CA GLU A 15 5.78 18.77 45.85
C GLU A 15 5.14 18.66 44.47
N TYR A 16 5.06 19.80 43.79
CA TYR A 16 4.76 19.85 42.37
C TYR A 16 5.67 18.87 41.64
N ALA A 17 5.08 18.08 40.74
CA ALA A 17 5.82 17.21 39.82
C ALA A 17 7.01 17.98 39.23
N SER A 18 8.16 17.32 39.19
CA SER A 18 9.40 17.93 38.73
C SER A 18 9.22 18.57 37.34
N PRO A 19 9.97 19.64 37.00
CA PRO A 19 9.91 20.26 35.68
C PRO A 19 10.12 19.25 34.53
N GLU A 20 10.86 18.17 34.77
CA GLU A 20 11.06 17.08 33.80
C GLU A 20 9.80 16.23 33.61
N GLU A 21 9.07 15.90 34.67
CA GLU A 21 7.77 15.21 34.58
C GLU A 21 6.69 16.07 33.92
N GLN A 22 6.78 17.40 34.05
CA GLN A 22 5.93 18.32 33.31
C GLN A 22 6.27 18.33 31.82
N ARG A 23 7.56 18.36 31.46
CA ARG A 23 8.00 18.28 30.05
C ARG A 23 7.61 16.95 29.40
N ALA A 24 7.72 15.84 30.13
CA ALA A 24 7.27 14.54 29.65
C ALA A 24 5.74 14.49 29.43
N ARG A 25 4.96 15.22 30.24
CA ARG A 25 3.51 15.36 30.03
C ARG A 25 3.14 16.30 28.88
N ILE A 26 3.93 17.35 28.63
CA ILE A 26 3.72 18.29 27.52
C ILE A 26 4.08 17.66 26.17
N GLN A 27 4.98 16.67 26.11
CA GLN A 27 5.30 15.89 24.90
C GLN A 27 4.16 14.90 24.49
N GLN A 28 2.92 15.22 24.81
CA GLN A 28 1.73 14.55 24.29
C GLN A 28 1.47 14.93 22.82
N PRO A 29 0.84 14.02 22.06
CA PRO A 29 1.04 13.85 20.64
C PRO A 29 0.56 15.05 19.81
N ASP A 30 1.30 15.30 18.72
CA ASP A 30 1.07 16.26 17.64
C ASP A 30 -0.34 16.86 17.65
N ALA A 31 -0.48 18.11 18.13
CA ALA A 31 -1.76 18.86 18.10
C ALA A 31 -2.37 18.92 16.68
N THR A 32 -1.53 18.73 15.67
CA THR A 32 -1.88 18.50 14.27
C THR A 32 -2.90 17.36 14.09
N TRP A 33 -2.76 16.25 14.82
CA TRP A 33 -3.68 15.10 14.77
C TRP A 33 -5.03 15.42 15.41
N ALA A 34 -5.04 16.18 16.51
CA ALA A 34 -6.26 16.53 17.24
C ALA A 34 -7.15 17.49 16.44
N LEU A 35 -6.54 18.44 15.71
CA LEU A 35 -7.25 19.35 14.81
C LEU A 35 -7.78 18.65 13.56
N GLU A 36 -7.02 17.70 13.00
CA GLU A 36 -7.43 16.93 11.80
C GLU A 36 -8.58 15.95 12.07
N THR A 37 -8.77 15.53 13.33
CA THR A 37 -9.88 14.66 13.76
C THR A 37 -11.08 15.40 14.37
N GLY A 38 -11.07 16.74 14.35
CA GLY A 38 -12.18 17.56 14.83
C GLY A 38 -12.30 17.65 16.35
N GLN A 39 -11.22 17.35 17.09
CA GLN A 39 -11.18 17.52 18.54
C GLN A 39 -10.80 18.96 18.87
N SER A 40 -11.70 19.71 19.53
CA SER A 40 -11.48 21.10 19.92
C SER A 40 -10.40 21.20 21.01
N LEU A 41 -9.42 22.10 20.81
CA LEU A 41 -8.34 22.38 21.76
C LEU A 41 -8.77 23.26 22.95
N ASP A 42 -9.98 23.81 22.90
CA ASP A 42 -10.56 24.69 23.91
C ASP A 42 -11.61 23.94 24.73
N ASP A 43 -11.17 23.22 25.76
CA ASP A 43 -12.07 22.89 26.88
C ASP A 43 -11.44 23.45 28.17
N PRO A 44 -11.99 24.53 28.75
CA PRO A 44 -11.40 25.17 29.90
C PRO A 44 -11.53 24.26 31.12
N ALA A 45 -10.38 23.96 31.75
CA ALA A 45 -10.31 23.24 33.01
C ALA A 45 -11.16 23.94 34.07
N THR A 46 -12.31 23.34 34.41
CA THR A 46 -13.23 23.87 35.42
C THR A 46 -12.80 23.36 36.81
N PRO A 47 -12.71 24.22 37.85
CA PRO A 47 -12.29 23.81 39.20
C PRO A 47 -13.25 22.80 39.86
N PRO A 48 -12.78 21.93 40.77
CA PRO A 48 -13.59 20.87 41.35
C PRO A 48 -14.60 21.42 42.37
N ALA A 49 -15.88 21.08 42.20
CA ALA A 49 -16.95 21.31 43.18
C ALA A 49 -17.11 20.10 44.14
N PRO A 50 -17.52 20.32 45.41
CA PRO A 50 -17.61 19.28 46.44
C PRO A 50 -18.74 18.25 46.17
N PRO A 51 -18.64 17.02 46.75
CA PRO A 51 -19.37 15.86 46.27
C PRO A 51 -20.85 15.89 46.70
N THR A 52 -21.75 15.93 45.71
CA THR A 52 -23.16 15.55 45.92
C THR A 52 -23.40 14.23 45.20
N SER A 53 -23.84 13.24 45.97
CA SER A 53 -24.15 11.87 45.56
C SER A 53 -25.19 11.88 44.43
N ALA A 54 -24.75 11.63 43.20
CA ALA A 54 -25.60 11.41 42.03
C ALA A 54 -25.08 10.17 41.27
N PRO A 55 -25.94 9.45 40.52
CA PRO A 55 -25.68 8.09 40.07
C PRO A 55 -24.44 8.06 39.17
N ALA A 56 -23.56 7.07 39.40
CA ALA A 56 -22.36 6.90 38.60
C ALA A 56 -22.70 6.92 37.09
N PRO A 57 -22.07 7.78 36.28
CA PRO A 57 -22.19 7.69 34.84
C PRO A 57 -21.63 6.33 34.43
N VAL A 58 -22.45 5.57 33.74
CA VAL A 58 -22.05 4.30 33.12
C VAL A 58 -20.90 4.63 32.19
N GLN A 59 -19.67 4.29 32.60
CA GLN A 59 -18.49 4.39 31.75
C GLN A 59 -18.78 3.54 30.52
N THR A 60 -19.10 4.18 29.41
CA THR A 60 -19.21 3.48 28.13
C THR A 60 -17.79 2.99 27.83
N PRO A 61 -17.55 1.68 27.65
CA PRO A 61 -16.22 1.18 27.37
C PRO A 61 -15.65 1.94 26.18
N ALA A 62 -14.50 2.58 26.37
CA ALA A 62 -13.74 3.17 25.28
C ALA A 62 -13.61 2.12 24.18
N ALA A 63 -14.34 2.32 23.08
CA ALA A 63 -14.27 1.45 21.93
C ALA A 63 -12.82 1.47 21.47
N THR A 64 -12.09 0.40 21.74
CA THR A 64 -10.74 0.18 21.26
C THR A 64 -10.83 0.18 19.74
N ALA A 65 -10.57 1.33 19.12
CA ALA A 65 -10.50 1.46 17.68
C ALA A 65 -9.47 0.44 17.18
N SER A 66 -9.96 -0.63 16.58
CA SER A 66 -9.16 -1.81 16.28
C SER A 66 -8.02 -1.43 15.31
N PRO A 67 -6.79 -1.93 15.50
CA PRO A 67 -5.61 -1.67 14.65
C PRO A 67 -5.71 -2.27 13.23
N ARG A 68 -6.92 -2.48 12.72
CA ARG A 68 -7.25 -3.20 11.49
C ARG A 68 -6.77 -2.51 10.19
N PRO A 69 -6.78 -1.17 10.00
CA PRO A 69 -6.52 -0.59 8.68
C PRO A 69 -5.08 -0.84 8.19
N ARG A 70 -4.09 -0.86 9.10
CA ARG A 70 -2.68 -1.10 8.74
C ARG A 70 -2.37 -2.57 8.43
N ARG A 71 -3.15 -3.52 8.98
CA ARG A 71 -2.96 -4.95 8.70
C ARG A 71 -3.51 -5.32 7.32
N VAL A 72 -4.65 -4.75 6.94
CA VAL A 72 -5.28 -4.98 5.63
C VAL A 72 -4.38 -4.47 4.50
N ASP A 73 -3.81 -3.26 4.63
CA ASP A 73 -2.87 -2.71 3.63
C ASP A 73 -1.65 -3.62 3.40
N ARG A 74 -1.06 -4.17 4.47
CA ARG A 74 0.06 -5.11 4.37
C ARG A 74 -0.33 -6.39 3.64
N ILE A 75 -1.46 -7.00 4.02
CA ILE A 75 -1.97 -8.22 3.38
C ILE A 75 -2.23 -7.97 1.90
N ALA A 76 -2.90 -6.87 1.55
CA ALA A 76 -3.17 -6.50 0.16
C ALA A 76 -1.88 -6.30 -0.64
N THR A 77 -0.88 -5.61 -0.07
CA THR A 77 0.42 -5.40 -0.70
C THR A 77 1.13 -6.74 -0.97
N PHE A 78 1.19 -7.64 0.02
CA PHE A 78 1.82 -8.96 -0.18
C PHE A 78 1.05 -9.83 -1.18
N ALA A 79 -0.28 -9.80 -1.14
CA ALA A 79 -1.12 -10.50 -2.10
C ALA A 79 -0.89 -10.00 -3.54
N LEU A 80 -0.85 -8.68 -3.75
CA LEU A 80 -0.60 -8.07 -5.05
C LEU A 80 0.83 -8.36 -5.54
N LEU A 81 1.84 -8.31 -4.67
CA LEU A 81 3.21 -8.67 -5.04
C LEU A 81 3.34 -10.15 -5.41
N GLY A 82 2.69 -11.05 -4.64
CA GLY A 82 2.67 -12.48 -4.93
C GLY A 82 1.95 -12.80 -6.23
N TYR A 83 0.78 -12.20 -6.45
CA TYR A 83 0.04 -12.32 -7.70
C TYR A 83 0.85 -11.76 -8.88
N GLY A 84 1.46 -10.59 -8.72
CA GLY A 84 2.32 -9.99 -9.72
C GLY A 84 3.54 -10.87 -10.04
N LEU A 85 4.14 -11.49 -9.04
CA LEU A 85 5.27 -12.41 -9.22
C LEU A 85 4.85 -13.64 -10.02
N PHE A 86 3.74 -14.25 -9.63
CA PHE A 86 3.18 -15.39 -10.36
C PHE A 86 2.92 -15.03 -11.81
N THR A 87 2.28 -13.88 -12.05
CA THR A 87 2.01 -13.36 -13.40
C THR A 87 3.30 -13.17 -14.19
N VAL A 88 4.34 -12.56 -13.61
CA VAL A 88 5.64 -12.36 -14.29
C VAL A 88 6.32 -13.68 -14.62
N LEU A 89 6.31 -14.64 -13.68
CA LEU A 89 6.93 -15.95 -13.88
C LEU A 89 6.25 -16.78 -14.97
N THR A 90 4.91 -16.70 -15.07
CA THR A 90 4.18 -17.39 -16.14
C THR A 90 4.26 -16.65 -17.48
N SER A 91 4.36 -15.31 -17.43
CA SER A 91 4.40 -14.48 -18.64
C SER A 91 5.77 -14.53 -19.32
N ILE A 92 6.88 -14.38 -18.59
CA ILE A 92 8.23 -14.26 -19.19
C ILE A 92 8.54 -15.36 -20.23
N PRO A 93 8.30 -16.66 -19.97
CA PRO A 93 8.54 -17.71 -20.96
C PRO A 93 7.68 -17.53 -22.21
N SER A 94 6.38 -17.23 -22.03
CA SER A 94 5.46 -16.95 -23.13
C SER A 94 5.86 -15.71 -23.93
N LEU A 95 6.45 -14.70 -23.29
CA LEU A 95 6.94 -13.51 -23.98
C LEU A 95 8.27 -13.75 -24.70
N ALA A 96 9.15 -14.60 -24.14
CA ALA A 96 10.41 -14.96 -24.76
C ALA A 96 10.22 -15.83 -26.02
N ASP A 97 9.14 -16.63 -26.04
CA ASP A 97 8.68 -17.39 -27.20
C ASP A 97 7.65 -16.58 -28.01
N TYR A 98 8.14 -15.58 -28.74
CA TYR A 98 7.30 -14.71 -29.54
C TYR A 98 6.53 -15.47 -30.63
N SER A 99 7.14 -16.48 -31.25
CA SER A 99 6.49 -17.28 -32.30
C SER A 99 5.32 -18.06 -31.73
N GLY A 100 5.53 -18.79 -30.63
CA GLY A 100 4.44 -19.51 -29.96
C GLY A 100 3.32 -18.58 -29.48
N TYR A 101 3.65 -17.35 -29.05
CA TYR A 101 2.66 -16.33 -28.71
C TYR A 101 1.80 -15.93 -29.92
N VAL A 102 2.41 -15.63 -31.07
CA VAL A 102 1.69 -15.27 -32.30
C VAL A 102 0.86 -16.43 -32.83
N ASP A 103 1.40 -17.65 -32.81
CA ASP A 103 0.66 -18.85 -33.24
C ASP A 103 -0.56 -19.09 -32.36
N THR A 104 -0.43 -18.89 -31.04
CA THR A 104 -1.57 -18.97 -30.11
C THR A 104 -2.62 -17.92 -30.42
N LEU A 105 -2.22 -16.67 -30.71
CA LEU A 105 -3.14 -15.60 -31.09
C LEU A 105 -3.88 -15.90 -32.40
N LEU A 106 -3.16 -16.32 -33.43
CA LEU A 106 -3.72 -16.69 -34.73
C LEU A 106 -4.67 -17.90 -34.61
N GLY A 107 -4.29 -18.89 -33.80
CA GLY A 107 -5.11 -20.06 -33.51
C GLY A 107 -6.42 -19.70 -32.79
N VAL A 108 -6.39 -18.78 -31.84
CA VAL A 108 -7.62 -18.25 -31.19
C VAL A 108 -8.51 -17.52 -32.19
N MET A 109 -7.93 -16.91 -33.22
CA MET A 109 -8.63 -16.19 -34.29
C MET A 109 -9.02 -17.09 -35.47
N GLY A 110 -8.78 -18.40 -35.40
CA GLY A 110 -9.15 -19.36 -36.45
C GLY A 110 -8.29 -19.29 -37.72
N VAL A 111 -7.11 -18.65 -37.67
CA VAL A 111 -6.19 -18.53 -38.79
C VAL A 111 -5.18 -19.68 -38.75
N GLU A 112 -5.36 -20.70 -39.60
CA GLU A 112 -4.47 -21.88 -39.68
C GLU A 112 -3.21 -21.65 -40.55
N ALA A 113 -2.78 -20.40 -40.74
CA ALA A 113 -1.58 -20.11 -41.51
C ALA A 113 -0.31 -20.26 -40.66
N GLU A 114 0.61 -21.10 -41.10
CA GLU A 114 1.95 -21.23 -40.50
C GLU A 114 2.76 -19.96 -40.84
N TYR A 115 2.68 -18.96 -39.97
CA TYR A 115 3.36 -17.69 -40.18
C TYR A 115 4.80 -17.77 -39.68
N SER A 116 5.77 -17.74 -40.59
CA SER A 116 7.17 -17.65 -40.21
C SER A 116 7.47 -16.24 -39.70
N VAL A 117 7.55 -16.11 -38.37
CA VAL A 117 7.88 -14.85 -37.71
C VAL A 117 9.28 -14.37 -38.14
N PRO A 118 9.44 -13.10 -38.56
CA PRO A 118 10.75 -12.54 -38.86
C PRO A 118 11.71 -12.63 -37.67
N ALA A 119 12.98 -12.98 -37.93
CA ALA A 119 14.01 -13.14 -36.89
C ALA A 119 14.20 -11.90 -35.97
N GLY A 120 13.77 -10.71 -36.41
CA GLY A 120 13.81 -9.48 -35.61
C GLY A 120 12.67 -9.33 -34.58
N ALA A 121 11.57 -10.08 -34.71
CA ALA A 121 10.42 -9.95 -33.81
C ALA A 121 10.72 -10.47 -32.38
N GLN A 122 11.59 -11.47 -32.26
CA GLN A 122 11.97 -12.06 -30.98
C GLN A 122 12.63 -11.07 -30.02
N ILE A 123 13.32 -10.04 -30.55
CA ILE A 123 13.94 -8.98 -29.75
C ILE A 123 12.87 -8.22 -28.95
N TRP A 124 11.67 -8.03 -29.51
CA TRP A 124 10.58 -7.34 -28.85
C TRP A 124 9.98 -8.16 -27.71
N GLY A 125 9.87 -9.48 -27.89
CA GLY A 125 9.48 -10.41 -26.83
C GLY A 125 10.46 -10.39 -25.64
N VAL A 126 11.76 -10.43 -25.93
CA VAL A 126 12.81 -10.29 -24.90
C VAL A 126 12.74 -8.92 -24.22
N ALA A 127 12.57 -7.84 -24.96
CA ALA A 127 12.42 -6.50 -24.40
C ALA A 127 11.21 -6.41 -23.46
N ALA A 128 10.07 -6.97 -23.86
CA ALA A 128 8.86 -6.99 -23.05
C ALA A 128 9.03 -7.84 -21.77
N ALA A 129 9.70 -8.99 -21.87
CA ALA A 129 10.06 -9.82 -20.72
C ALA A 129 10.99 -9.08 -19.73
N LEU A 130 11.98 -8.34 -20.23
CA LEU A 130 12.86 -7.51 -19.41
C LEU A 130 12.10 -6.38 -18.71
N VAL A 131 11.19 -5.70 -19.41
CA VAL A 131 10.35 -4.65 -18.82
C VAL A 131 9.50 -5.20 -17.68
N LEU A 132 8.86 -6.36 -17.86
CA LEU A 132 8.06 -7.01 -16.82
C LEU A 132 8.92 -7.46 -15.64
N GLY A 133 10.05 -8.12 -15.89
CA GLY A 133 10.95 -8.62 -14.86
C GLY A 133 11.57 -7.49 -14.03
N LEU A 134 12.18 -6.51 -14.69
CA LEU A 134 12.80 -5.37 -14.02
C LEU A 134 11.75 -4.46 -13.37
N GLY A 135 10.61 -4.26 -14.03
CA GLY A 135 9.48 -3.51 -13.49
C GLY A 135 8.95 -4.11 -12.20
N TRP A 136 8.81 -5.44 -12.15
CA TRP A 136 8.41 -6.14 -10.93
C TRP A 136 9.44 -6.01 -9.80
N ILE A 137 10.74 -6.17 -10.09
CA ILE A 137 11.81 -5.98 -9.10
C ILE A 137 11.77 -4.57 -8.52
N ALA A 138 11.66 -3.55 -9.37
CA ALA A 138 11.55 -2.15 -8.95
C ALA A 138 10.31 -1.91 -8.08
N THR A 139 9.18 -2.50 -8.48
CA THR A 139 7.90 -2.41 -7.75
C THR A 139 8.01 -3.05 -6.37
N ALA A 140 8.63 -4.23 -6.27
CA ALA A 140 8.85 -4.93 -5.01
C ALA A 140 9.77 -4.12 -4.08
N ALA A 141 10.86 -3.56 -4.60
CA ALA A 141 11.78 -2.73 -3.83
C ALA A 141 11.12 -1.44 -3.32
N LEU A 142 10.33 -0.76 -4.18
CA LEU A 142 9.59 0.44 -3.79
C LEU A 142 8.51 0.14 -2.75
N SER A 143 7.79 -0.97 -2.94
CA SER A 143 6.77 -1.41 -1.97
C SER A 143 7.41 -1.73 -0.62
N TRP A 144 8.56 -2.42 -0.62
CA TRP A 144 9.29 -2.78 0.59
C TRP A 144 9.81 -1.56 1.36
N THR A 145 10.40 -0.60 0.65
CA THR A 145 10.91 0.64 1.26
C THR A 145 9.79 1.50 1.85
N ASN A 146 8.63 1.58 1.19
CA ASN A 146 7.46 2.29 1.73
C ASN A 146 6.82 1.57 2.93
N LEU A 147 6.80 0.24 2.91
CA LEU A 147 6.30 -0.54 4.04
C LEU A 147 7.17 -0.34 5.29
N ARG A 148 8.50 -0.26 5.11
CA ARG A 148 9.44 0.10 6.19
C ARG A 148 9.21 1.51 6.74
N ARG A 149 8.73 2.44 5.91
CA ARG A 149 8.39 3.82 6.30
C ARG A 149 6.98 3.97 6.88
N GLY A 150 6.20 2.89 6.98
CA GLY A 150 4.85 2.89 7.56
C GLY A 150 3.78 3.59 6.71
N ARG A 151 4.03 3.77 5.40
CA ARG A 151 3.07 4.39 4.47
C ARG A 151 2.11 3.36 3.86
N LEU A 152 0.94 3.80 3.41
CA LEU A 152 0.01 2.98 2.61
C LEU A 152 0.68 2.55 1.30
N THR A 153 0.76 1.24 1.07
CA THR A 153 1.62 0.65 0.03
C THR A 153 0.82 -0.12 -1.02
N TRP A 154 -0.43 -0.52 -0.74
CA TRP A 154 -1.21 -1.41 -1.60
C TRP A 154 -1.42 -0.92 -3.04
N TRP A 155 -1.50 0.40 -3.26
CA TRP A 155 -1.73 0.97 -4.59
C TRP A 155 -0.50 0.86 -5.50
N ILE A 156 0.72 0.80 -4.93
CA ILE A 156 1.97 0.77 -5.69
C ILE A 156 2.06 -0.47 -6.59
N PRO A 157 1.93 -1.70 -6.08
CA PRO A 157 2.00 -2.88 -6.94
C PRO A 157 0.84 -2.95 -7.93
N LEU A 158 -0.33 -2.41 -7.57
CA LEU A 158 -1.47 -2.34 -8.48
C LEU A 158 -1.18 -1.43 -9.68
N THR A 159 -0.82 -0.17 -9.43
CA THR A 159 -0.53 0.80 -10.49
C THR A 159 0.66 0.38 -11.34
N ALA A 160 1.74 -0.08 -10.70
CA ALA A 160 2.92 -0.56 -11.43
C ALA A 160 2.59 -1.79 -12.29
N GLY A 161 1.82 -2.74 -11.76
CA GLY A 161 1.34 -3.90 -12.52
C GLY A 161 0.60 -3.49 -13.79
N VAL A 162 -0.34 -2.55 -13.69
CA VAL A 162 -1.07 -2.01 -14.85
C VAL A 162 -0.10 -1.38 -15.86
N VAL A 163 0.78 -0.48 -15.41
CA VAL A 163 1.70 0.26 -16.29
C VAL A 163 2.65 -0.69 -17.02
N PHE A 164 3.33 -1.60 -16.32
CA PHE A 164 4.30 -2.50 -16.95
C PHE A 164 3.64 -3.53 -17.87
N ASN A 165 2.43 -3.99 -17.57
CA ASN A 165 1.68 -4.86 -18.47
C ASN A 165 1.30 -4.13 -19.77
N LEU A 166 0.85 -2.87 -19.68
CA LEU A 166 0.53 -2.08 -20.87
C LEU A 166 1.78 -1.82 -21.73
N ILE A 167 2.92 -1.50 -21.10
CA ILE A 167 4.17 -1.32 -21.83
C ILE A 167 4.61 -2.62 -22.52
N ALA A 168 4.57 -3.75 -21.80
CA ALA A 168 4.94 -5.05 -22.36
C ALA A 168 4.01 -5.47 -23.52
N GLY A 169 2.69 -5.30 -23.35
CA GLY A 169 1.71 -5.55 -24.42
C GLY A 169 1.93 -4.63 -25.63
N GLY A 170 2.25 -3.36 -25.39
CA GLY A 170 2.61 -2.42 -26.47
C GLY A 170 3.84 -2.86 -27.25
N LEU A 171 4.90 -3.31 -26.56
CA LEU A 171 6.10 -3.85 -27.20
C LEU A 171 5.80 -5.08 -28.06
N MET A 172 4.90 -5.95 -27.60
CA MET A 172 4.48 -7.13 -28.36
C MET A 172 3.68 -6.79 -29.62
N LEU A 173 2.97 -5.65 -29.60
CA LEU A 173 2.20 -5.17 -30.73
C LEU A 173 3.06 -4.54 -31.83
N VAL A 174 4.27 -4.07 -31.51
CA VAL A 174 5.12 -3.36 -32.48
C VAL A 174 5.40 -4.20 -33.73
N PRO A 175 5.86 -5.47 -33.64
CA PRO A 175 6.11 -6.26 -34.85
C PRO A 175 4.84 -6.51 -35.65
N ILE A 176 3.71 -6.75 -34.97
CA ILE A 176 2.40 -6.98 -35.60
C ILE A 176 1.95 -5.78 -36.42
N MET A 177 2.06 -4.57 -35.85
CA MET A 177 1.70 -3.34 -36.55
C MET A 177 2.67 -2.99 -37.67
N SER A 178 3.94 -3.42 -37.55
CA SER A 178 4.97 -3.17 -38.56
C SER A 178 4.92 -4.13 -39.74
N ASP A 179 4.19 -5.25 -39.61
CA ASP A 179 4.07 -6.29 -40.61
C ASP A 179 2.69 -6.27 -41.28
N PRO A 180 2.58 -5.74 -42.51
CA PRO A 180 1.30 -5.66 -43.21
C PRO A 180 0.68 -7.04 -43.48
N ALA A 181 1.49 -8.09 -43.66
CA ALA A 181 0.97 -9.43 -43.93
C ALA A 181 0.30 -10.01 -42.68
N LEU A 182 0.94 -9.86 -41.51
CA LEU A 182 0.37 -10.28 -40.24
C LEU A 182 -0.88 -9.47 -39.88
N TRP A 183 -0.86 -8.15 -40.10
CA TRP A 183 -2.03 -7.28 -39.90
C TRP A 183 -3.24 -7.69 -40.75
N ASN A 184 -3.01 -7.98 -42.04
CA ASN A 184 -4.06 -8.43 -42.94
C ASN A 184 -4.62 -9.80 -42.53
N ALA A 185 -3.77 -10.73 -42.08
CA ALA A 185 -4.21 -12.04 -41.59
C ALA A 185 -5.09 -11.92 -40.34
N LEU A 186 -4.72 -11.04 -39.40
CA LEU A 186 -5.54 -10.74 -38.22
C LEU A 186 -6.89 -10.14 -38.60
N MET A 187 -6.91 -9.14 -39.50
CA MET A 187 -8.15 -8.51 -39.95
C MET A 187 -9.06 -9.50 -40.67
N ALA A 188 -8.51 -10.40 -41.48
CA ALA A 188 -9.26 -11.46 -42.14
C ALA A 188 -9.94 -12.39 -41.13
N GLY A 189 -9.23 -12.79 -40.06
CA GLY A 189 -9.77 -13.62 -38.98
C GLY A 189 -10.85 -12.95 -38.12
N VAL A 190 -10.88 -11.61 -38.03
CA VAL A 190 -11.95 -10.88 -37.31
C VAL A 190 -13.22 -10.76 -38.16
N THR A 191 -13.08 -10.70 -39.48
CA THR A 191 -14.21 -10.51 -40.40
C THR A 191 -14.80 -11.80 -40.99
N GLY A 192 -14.12 -12.94 -40.83
CA GLY A 192 -14.57 -14.27 -41.25
C GLY A 192 -15.38 -14.98 -40.18
#